data_AF-Q8ZTD6-F1
#
_entry.id   AF-Q8ZTD6-F1
#
_cell.length_a   1.000
_cell.length_b   1.000
_cell.length_c   1.000
_cell.angle_alpha   90.00
_cell.angle_beta   90.00
_cell.angle_gamma   90.00
#
_symmetry.space_group_name_H-M   'P 1'
#
loop_
_entity.id
_entity.type
_entity.pdbx_description
1 polymer ?
#
loop_
_entity_poly.entity_id
_entity_poly.type
_entity_poly.pdbx_seq_one_letter_code
_entity_poly.pdbx_strand_id
1 'polypeptide(L)'
;MCQRYWEIYNMGIPVLTGPSPLAKLLGCSTPCDCDVVVYVNDIDKIEERQCVWAITDPTFIHRPIWIGGYPHVSLHDLEKIVSPEISETIKCIMEKTKSAPRVL
;
A
#
# COMPACT_ATOMS: atom_id res chain seq x y z
N MET A 1 3.15 -14.37 -1.87
CA MET A 1 4.38 -13.63 -1.51
C MET A 1 4.54 -12.51 -2.54
N CYS A 2 4.74 -11.26 -2.11
CA CYS A 2 4.77 -10.10 -3.02
C CYS A 2 6.19 -9.89 -3.56
N GLN A 3 6.51 -10.46 -4.73
CA GLN A 3 7.86 -10.39 -5.31
C GLN A 3 8.33 -8.95 -5.54
N ARG A 4 7.41 -8.07 -5.95
CA ARG A 4 7.66 -6.64 -6.21
C ARG A 4 8.27 -5.90 -5.01
N TYR A 5 7.87 -6.28 -3.80
CA TYR A 5 8.43 -5.72 -2.58
C TYR A 5 9.95 -5.93 -2.49
N TRP A 6 10.40 -7.17 -2.74
CA TRP A 6 11.83 -7.51 -2.65
C TRP A 6 12.64 -6.88 -3.77
N GLU A 7 12.09 -6.78 -4.97
CA GLU A 7 12.74 -6.10 -6.10
C GLU A 7 13.07 -4.65 -5.76
N ILE A 8 12.07 -3.88 -5.29
CA ILE A 8 12.25 -2.48 -4.93
C ILE A 8 13.14 -2.32 -3.69
N TYR A 9 12.96 -3.19 -2.69
CA TYR A 9 13.79 -3.18 -1.49
C TYR A 9 15.28 -3.37 -1.83
N ASN A 10 15.59 -4.30 -2.74
CA ASN A 10 16.97 -4.56 -3.18
C ASN A 10 17.59 -3.41 -4.00
N MET A 11 16.78 -2.48 -4.52
CA MET A 11 17.26 -1.24 -5.13
C MET A 11 17.65 -0.17 -4.08
N GLY A 12 17.45 -0.45 -2.79
CA GLY A 12 17.68 0.51 -1.71
C GLY A 12 16.57 1.55 -1.56
N ILE A 13 15.41 1.33 -2.17
CA ILE A 13 14.26 2.23 -2.10
C ILE A 13 13.39 1.82 -0.89
N PRO A 14 13.09 2.75 0.04
CA PRO A 14 12.14 2.48 1.11
C PRO A 14 10.76 2.12 0.56
N VAL A 15 10.27 0.94 0.93
CA VAL A 15 9.06 0.35 0.35
C VAL A 15 8.26 -0.40 1.42
N LEU A 16 6.92 -0.33 1.32
CA LEU A 16 5.99 -1.17 2.06
C LEU A 16 5.06 -1.89 1.09
N THR A 17 4.46 -3.00 1.54
CA THR A 17 3.37 -3.65 0.79
C THR A 17 2.15 -2.74 0.76
N GLY A 18 1.51 -2.64 -0.40
CA GLY A 18 0.39 -1.74 -0.65
C GLY A 18 -0.97 -2.25 -0.15
N PRO A 19 -2.06 -1.57 -0.57
CA PRO A 19 -3.41 -1.85 -0.12
C PRO A 19 -4.02 -3.14 -0.67
N SER A 20 -3.50 -3.73 -1.77
CA SER A 20 -4.16 -4.85 -2.45
C SER A 20 -4.49 -6.05 -1.54
N PRO A 21 -3.58 -6.51 -0.65
CA PRO A 21 -3.89 -7.62 0.25
C PRO A 21 -5.05 -7.31 1.20
N LEU A 22 -5.10 -6.09 1.73
CA LEU A 22 -6.18 -5.65 2.61
C LEU A 22 -7.49 -5.44 1.84
N ALA A 23 -7.42 -4.89 0.63
CA ALA A 23 -8.58 -4.73 -0.25
C ALA A 23 -9.28 -6.06 -0.48
N LYS A 24 -8.53 -7.11 -0.85
CA LYS A 24 -9.04 -8.47 -1.06
C LYS A 24 -9.72 -9.03 0.18
N LEU A 25 -9.11 -8.86 1.35
CA LEU A 25 -9.68 -9.33 2.61
C LEU A 25 -11.03 -8.66 2.92
N LEU A 26 -11.17 -7.37 2.57
CA LEU A 26 -12.38 -6.58 2.81
C LEU A 26 -13.41 -6.67 1.67
N GLY A 27 -13.13 -7.44 0.62
CA GLY A 27 -13.98 -7.56 -0.58
C GLY A 27 -14.02 -6.29 -1.43
N CYS A 28 -13.00 -5.44 -1.34
CA CYS A 28 -12.81 -4.28 -2.21
C CYS A 28 -12.10 -4.70 -3.50
N SER A 29 -12.51 -4.10 -4.63
CA SER A 29 -11.83 -4.29 -5.92
C SER A 29 -10.41 -3.74 -5.85
N THR A 30 -9.45 -4.42 -6.48
CA THR A 30 -8.08 -3.96 -6.64
C THR A 30 -7.55 -4.33 -8.03
N PRO A 31 -6.79 -3.46 -8.71
CA PRO A 31 -6.18 -3.77 -10.01
C PRO A 31 -5.02 -4.77 -9.91
N CYS A 32 -4.48 -4.98 -8.71
CA CYS A 32 -3.24 -5.72 -8.51
C CYS A 32 -3.42 -6.86 -7.51
N ASP A 33 -2.77 -7.99 -7.78
CA ASP A 33 -2.76 -9.11 -6.83
C ASP A 33 -1.82 -8.87 -5.65
N CYS A 34 -0.72 -8.18 -5.92
CA CYS A 34 0.29 -7.69 -5.00
C CYS A 34 0.72 -6.32 -5.52
N ASP A 35 0.83 -5.37 -4.60
CA ASP A 35 1.26 -4.01 -4.88
C ASP A 35 2.15 -3.51 -3.76
N VAL A 36 2.79 -2.37 -4.01
CA VAL A 36 3.75 -1.76 -3.11
C VAL A 36 3.57 -0.26 -3.11
N VAL A 37 4.05 0.37 -2.06
CA VAL A 37 3.99 1.82 -1.88
C VAL A 37 5.39 2.34 -1.62
N VAL A 38 5.76 3.39 -2.36
CA VAL A 38 7.04 4.08 -2.27
C VAL A 38 6.81 5.58 -2.12
N TYR A 39 7.80 6.30 -1.60
CA TYR A 39 7.74 7.75 -1.55
C TYR A 39 7.72 8.33 -2.98
N VAL A 40 6.91 9.37 -3.20
CA VAL A 40 6.69 9.95 -4.54
C VAL A 40 7.98 10.36 -5.24
N ASN A 41 9.00 10.84 -4.51
CA ASN A 41 10.28 11.23 -5.11
C ASN A 41 11.17 10.03 -5.50
N ASP A 42 10.84 8.82 -5.07
CA ASP A 42 11.55 7.59 -5.42
C ASP A 42 10.90 6.87 -6.60
N ILE A 43 9.68 7.25 -7.01
CA ILE A 43 8.96 6.55 -8.08
C ILE A 43 9.71 6.61 -9.42
N ASP A 44 10.45 7.68 -9.67
CA ASP A 44 11.19 7.86 -10.92
C ASP A 44 12.44 6.98 -11.04
N LYS A 45 12.87 6.39 -9.93
CA LYS A 45 13.96 5.40 -9.89
C LYS A 45 13.49 4.00 -10.33
N ILE A 46 12.18 3.81 -10.52
CA ILE A 46 11.55 2.52 -10.83
C ILE A 46 11.10 2.54 -12.29
N GLU A 47 11.72 1.70 -13.12
CA GLU A 47 11.45 1.61 -14.56
C GLU A 47 10.04 1.08 -14.83
N GLU A 48 9.67 -0.03 -14.19
CA GLU A 48 8.35 -0.65 -14.34
C GLU A 48 7.42 -0.23 -13.20
N ARG A 49 6.40 0.58 -13.46
CA ARG A 49 5.58 1.17 -12.38
C ARG A 49 4.25 0.44 -12.13
N GLN A 50 4.03 -0.68 -12.82
CA GLN A 50 2.83 -1.47 -12.60
C GLN A 50 2.76 -1.94 -11.14
N CYS A 51 1.62 -1.68 -10.47
CA CYS A 51 1.40 -2.03 -9.07
C CYS A 51 2.36 -1.35 -8.07
N VAL A 52 2.94 -0.20 -8.44
CA VAL A 52 3.77 0.64 -7.57
C VAL A 52 3.06 1.97 -7.33
N TRP A 53 2.64 2.22 -6.09
CA TRP A 53 1.89 3.41 -5.73
C TRP A 53 2.75 4.44 -5.01
N ALA A 54 2.47 5.72 -5.27
CA ALA A 54 3.21 6.83 -4.66
C ALA A 54 2.50 7.32 -3.40
N ILE A 55 3.28 7.56 -2.34
CA ILE A 55 2.83 8.25 -1.12
C ILE A 55 3.60 9.56 -0.92
N THR A 56 2.94 10.57 -0.38
CA THR A 56 3.53 11.91 -0.16
C THR A 56 4.25 12.05 1.18
N ASP A 57 4.00 11.16 2.14
CA ASP A 57 4.64 11.19 3.45
C ASP A 57 5.83 10.21 3.48
N PRO A 58 7.09 10.69 3.52
CA PRO A 58 8.26 9.82 3.51
C PRO A 58 8.42 9.02 4.80
N THR A 59 7.73 9.40 5.88
CA THR A 59 7.85 8.72 7.19
C THR A 59 7.01 7.45 7.29
N PHE A 60 6.23 7.12 6.25
CA PHE A 60 5.37 5.93 6.21
C PHE A 60 6.12 4.62 6.49
N ILE A 61 7.38 4.51 6.06
CA ILE A 61 8.22 3.33 6.29
C ILE A 61 8.53 3.08 7.77
N HIS A 62 8.33 4.06 8.65
CA HIS A 62 8.54 3.93 10.10
C HIS A 62 7.28 3.52 10.85
N ARG A 63 6.12 3.44 10.18
CA ARG A 63 4.84 3.05 10.77
C ARG A 63 4.21 1.85 10.06
N PRO A 64 4.94 0.76 9.77
CA PRO A 64 4.33 -0.38 9.13
C PRO A 64 3.37 -1.09 10.08
N ILE A 65 2.32 -1.68 9.50
CA ILE A 65 1.56 -2.74 10.17
C ILE A 65 2.03 -4.09 9.64
N TRP A 66 2.17 -5.07 10.52
CA TRP A 66 2.69 -6.40 10.14
C TRP A 66 1.55 -7.37 9.92
N ILE A 67 1.41 -7.86 8.69
CA ILE A 67 0.37 -8.82 8.30
C ILE A 67 1.04 -9.98 7.56
N GLY A 68 0.81 -11.21 8.02
CA GLY A 68 1.38 -12.40 7.37
C GLY A 68 2.92 -12.40 7.25
N GLY A 69 3.62 -11.69 8.15
CA GLY A 69 5.08 -11.55 8.14
C GLY A 69 5.63 -10.45 7.23
N TYR A 70 4.79 -9.66 6.56
CA TYR A 70 5.22 -8.54 5.69
C TYR A 70 4.86 -7.19 6.31
N PRO A 71 5.66 -6.15 6.03
CA PRO A 71 5.34 -4.79 6.44
C PRO A 71 4.41 -4.14 5.40
N HIS A 72 3.22 -3.75 5.83
CA HIS A 72 2.20 -3.10 5.01
C HIS A 72 2.03 -1.64 5.40
N VAL A 73 1.58 -0.82 4.45
CA VAL A 73 1.15 0.55 4.72
C VAL A 73 0.03 0.56 5.77
N SER A 74 0.15 1.43 6.76
CA SER A 74 -0.86 1.59 7.81
C SER A 74 -2.17 2.17 7.26
N LEU A 75 -3.30 1.91 7.93
CA LEU A 75 -4.58 2.52 7.57
C LEU A 75 -4.52 4.06 7.55
N HIS A 76 -3.74 4.66 8.47
CA HIS A 76 -3.55 6.11 8.53
C HIS A 76 -2.77 6.65 7.32
N ASP A 77 -1.85 5.86 6.77
CA ASP A 77 -1.01 6.26 5.65
C ASP A 77 -1.64 5.94 4.29
N LEU A 78 -2.65 5.05 4.23
CA LEU A 78 -3.40 4.78 2.99
C LEU A 78 -4.03 6.04 2.39
N GLU A 79 -4.58 6.93 3.23
CA GLU A 79 -5.21 8.19 2.78
C GLU A 79 -4.21 9.17 2.14
N LYS A 80 -2.89 8.92 2.27
CA LYS A 80 -1.82 9.78 1.74
C LYS A 80 -1.25 9.28 0.41
N ILE A 81 -1.72 8.14 -0.09
CA ILE A 81 -1.36 7.59 -1.39
C ILE A 81 -2.02 8.46 -2.48
N VAL A 82 -1.23 8.85 -3.49
CA VAL A 82 -1.64 9.80 -4.54
C VAL A 82 -1.79 9.17 -5.92
N SER A 83 -1.71 7.83 -6.03
CA SER A 83 -1.90 7.09 -7.28
C SER A 83 -3.40 6.99 -7.64
N PRO A 84 -3.85 7.61 -8.75
CA PRO A 84 -5.27 7.60 -9.14
C PRO A 84 -5.83 6.19 -9.36
N GLU A 85 -5.00 5.26 -9.83
CA GLU A 85 -5.34 3.88 -10.18
C GLU A 85 -5.87 3.06 -9.00
N ILE A 86 -5.53 3.45 -7.77
CA ILE A 86 -5.89 2.74 -6.54
C ILE A 86 -6.83 3.55 -5.64
N SER A 87 -7.27 4.73 -6.09
CA SER A 87 -8.09 5.67 -5.30
C SER A 87 -9.43 5.08 -4.86
N GLU A 88 -10.16 4.43 -5.76
CA GLU A 88 -11.42 3.74 -5.45
C GLU A 88 -11.23 2.57 -4.48
N THR A 89 -10.12 1.83 -4.62
CA THR A 89 -9.75 0.76 -3.69
C THR A 89 -9.51 1.30 -2.29
N ILE A 90 -8.74 2.39 -2.15
CA ILE A 90 -8.48 3.04 -0.86
C ILE A 90 -9.79 3.51 -0.24
N LYS A 91 -10.64 4.21 -1.02
CA LYS A 91 -11.93 4.69 -0.55
C LYS A 91 -12.79 3.56 0.03
N CYS A 92 -12.89 2.44 -0.68
CA CYS A 92 -13.61 1.26 -0.21
C CYS A 92 -13.03 0.70 1.11
N ILE A 93 -11.69 0.57 1.21
CA ILE A 93 -11.04 0.12 2.46
C ILE A 93 -11.41 1.04 3.63
N MET A 94 -11.33 2.35 3.42
CA MET A 94 -11.63 3.34 4.47
C MET A 94 -13.09 3.29 4.90
N GLU A 95 -14.03 3.09 3.97
CA GLU A 95 -15.45 2.90 4.29
C GLU A 95 -15.70 1.62 5.11
N LYS A 96 -15.12 0.49 4.68
CA LYS A 96 -15.27 -0.81 5.37
C LYS A 96 -14.69 -0.76 6.79
N THR A 97 -13.53 -0.16 6.98
CA THR A 97 -12.87 -0.04 8.29
C THR A 97 -13.57 0.93 9.23
N LYS A 98 -14.20 1.99 8.72
CA LYS A 98 -15.06 2.89 9.53
C LYS A 98 -16.37 2.23 9.96
N SER A 99 -16.92 1.35 9.12
CA SER A 99 -18.18 0.63 9.39
C SER A 99 -18.03 -0.61 10.28
N ALA A 100 -16.81 -1.10 10.48
CA ALA A 100 -16.56 -2.26 11.31
C ALA A 100 -16.94 -1.96 12.78
N PRO A 101 -17.78 -2.78 13.42
CA PRO A 101 -18.09 -2.60 14.83
C PRO A 101 -16.80 -2.65 15.63
N ARG A 102 -16.55 -1.59 16.42
CA ARG A 102 -15.47 -1.60 17.41
C ARG A 102 -15.86 -2.63 18.46
N VAL A 103 -15.29 -3.83 18.36
CA VAL A 103 -15.37 -4.82 19.43
C VAL A 103 -14.54 -4.24 20.58
N LEU A 104 -15.22 -3.66 21.56
CA LEU A 104 -14.68 -3.30 22.87
C LEU A 104 -14.42 -4.56 23.69
#